data_AF-A0AB39NCW9-F1
#
_entry.id   AF-A0AB39NCW9-F1
#
_cell.length_a   1.000
_cell.length_b   1.000
_cell.length_c   1.000
_cell.angle_alpha   90.00
_cell.angle_beta   90.00
_cell.angle_gamma   90.00
#
_symmetry.space_group_name_H-M   'P 1'
#
loop_
_entity.id
_entity.type
_entity.pdbx_description
1 polymer ?
#
loop_
_entity_poly.entity_id
_entity_poly.type
_entity_poly.pdbx_seq_one_letter_code
_entity_poly.pdbx_strand_id
1 'polypeptide(L)'
;MLELPAARREVRSAQLVQTLRTPVARDDDQVAGIAASVAAATCDPSAPRDLTVLTCAADVALYDGKRAPAHSSGRRRARWPQKSSASA
;
A
#
# COMPACT_ATOMS: atom_id res chain seq x y z
N MET A 1 12.40 9.22 14.58
CA MET A 1 11.58 8.55 13.54
C MET A 1 10.89 9.62 12.72
N LEU A 2 11.02 9.61 11.39
CA LEU A 2 10.48 10.67 10.54
C LEU A 2 9.01 10.35 10.20
N GLU A 3 8.09 10.74 11.09
CA GLU A 3 6.65 10.61 10.84
C GLU A 3 6.24 11.60 9.74
N LEU A 4 5.90 11.09 8.56
CA LEU A 4 5.27 11.91 7.53
C LEU A 4 3.81 12.15 7.95
N PRO A 5 3.32 13.40 8.07
CA PRO A 5 1.91 13.65 8.33
C PRO A 5 1.01 12.90 7.35
N ALA A 6 -0.17 12.43 7.79
CA ALA A 6 -1.07 11.60 6.97
C ALA A 6 -1.37 12.24 5.60
N ALA A 7 -1.62 13.55 5.56
CA ALA A 7 -1.81 14.31 4.33
C ALA A 7 -0.60 14.23 3.37
N ARG A 8 0.63 14.25 3.90
CA ARG A 8 1.84 14.10 3.08
C ARG A 8 2.01 12.67 2.56
N ARG A 9 1.61 11.66 3.34
CA ARG A 9 1.62 10.25 2.88
C ARG A 9 0.67 10.07 1.70
N GLU A 10 -0.50 10.69 1.75
CA GLU A 10 -1.51 10.64 0.68
C GLU A 10 -1.02 11.32 -0.60
N VAL A 11 -0.46 12.53 -0.48
CA VAL A 11 0.16 13.23 -1.62
C VAL A 11 1.27 12.36 -2.22
N ARG A 12 2.12 11.77 -1.38
CA ARG A 12 3.23 10.97 -1.86
C ARG A 12 2.79 9.67 -2.52
N SER A 13 1.77 9.00 -1.98
CA SER A 13 1.22 7.79 -2.60
C SER A 13 0.54 8.10 -3.93
N ALA A 14 -0.17 9.23 -4.04
CA ALA A 14 -0.77 9.67 -5.30
C ALA A 14 0.30 9.98 -6.35
N GLN A 15 1.37 10.67 -5.97
CA GLN A 15 2.53 10.90 -6.83
C GLN A 15 3.16 9.59 -7.33
N LEU A 16 3.35 8.61 -6.43
CA LEU A 16 3.92 7.32 -6.80
C LEU A 16 3.01 6.57 -7.79
N VAL A 17 1.70 6.51 -7.51
CA VAL A 17 0.74 5.89 -8.43
C VAL A 17 0.76 6.58 -9.79
N GLN A 18 0.86 7.91 -9.85
CA GLN A 18 0.94 8.63 -11.10
C GLN A 18 2.19 8.26 -11.90
N THR A 19 3.36 8.23 -11.24
CA THR A 19 4.61 7.81 -11.88
C THR A 19 4.54 6.38 -12.39
N LEU A 20 3.98 5.46 -11.59
CA LEU A 20 3.87 4.05 -11.96
C LEU A 20 2.87 3.78 -13.09
N ARG A 21 1.92 4.68 -13.32
CA ARG A 21 0.96 4.59 -14.44
C ARG A 21 1.49 5.18 -15.75
N THR A 22 2.74 5.66 -15.76
CA THR A 22 3.37 6.15 -16.99
C THR A 22 3.31 5.05 -18.05
N PRO A 23 2.72 5.32 -19.23
CA PRO A 23 2.64 4.33 -20.29
C PRO A 23 4.04 3.93 -20.77
N VAL A 24 4.19 2.67 -21.19
CA VAL A 24 5.46 2.14 -21.70
C VAL A 24 5.31 1.75 -23.16
N ALA A 25 6.33 2.08 -23.96
CA ALA A 25 6.43 1.61 -25.34
C ALA A 25 6.67 0.09 -25.35
N ARG A 26 6.06 -0.58 -26.32
CA ARG A 26 6.22 -2.00 -26.61
C ARG A 26 6.78 -2.14 -28.03
N ASP A 27 7.45 -3.26 -28.31
CA ASP A 27 8.31 -3.50 -29.48
C ASP A 27 7.66 -3.31 -30.89
N ASP A 28 6.38 -2.93 -30.99
CA ASP A 28 5.60 -2.82 -32.23
C ASP A 28 4.90 -1.44 -32.41
N ASP A 29 5.53 -0.34 -31.98
CA ASP A 29 4.92 1.02 -31.93
C ASP A 29 3.66 1.13 -31.05
N GLN A 30 3.38 0.10 -30.24
CA GLN A 30 2.24 0.05 -29.34
C GLN A 30 2.57 0.63 -27.97
N VAL A 31 1.61 1.32 -27.36
CA VAL A 31 1.74 1.87 -26.00
C VAL A 31 0.87 1.05 -25.04
N ALA A 32 1.50 0.46 -24.03
CA ALA A 32 0.78 -0.26 -22.99
C ALA A 32 0.37 0.70 -21.85
N GLY A 33 -0.94 0.84 -21.64
CA GLY A 33 -1.48 1.50 -20.46
C GLY A 33 -1.20 0.67 -19.21
N ILE A 34 -0.62 1.28 -18.17
CA ILE A 34 -0.25 0.59 -16.94
C ILE A 34 -1.26 0.92 -15.84
N ALA A 35 -1.85 -0.12 -15.25
CA ALA A 35 -2.61 0.00 -14.00
C ALA A 35 -1.68 -0.27 -12.81
N ALA A 36 -1.66 0.66 -11.85
CA ALA A 36 -0.84 0.54 -10.64
C ALA A 36 -1.69 0.72 -9.37
N SER A 37 -1.33 -0.05 -8.34
CA SER A 37 -1.87 0.00 -6.97
C SER A 37 -0.72 0.04 -5.97
N VAL A 38 -0.88 0.78 -4.88
CA VAL A 38 0.13 0.94 -3.82
C VAL A 38 -0.57 0.78 -2.46
N ALA A 39 0.06 0.05 -1.54
CA ALA A 39 -0.39 -0.09 -0.17
C ALA A 39 0.77 0.18 0.80
N ALA A 40 0.45 0.61 2.02
CA ALA A 40 1.42 0.89 3.06
C ALA A 40 0.88 0.46 4.43
N ALA A 41 1.75 -0.12 5.25
CA ALA A 41 1.47 -0.43 6.65
C ALA A 41 2.34 0.44 7.56
N THR A 42 1.81 0.82 8.72
CA THR A 42 2.50 1.65 9.72
C THR A 42 2.52 0.91 11.05
N CYS A 43 3.69 0.79 11.69
CA CYS A 43 3.79 0.34 13.07
C CYS A 43 3.59 1.52 14.03
N ASP A 44 3.07 1.21 15.23
CA ASP A 44 3.21 2.11 16.35
C ASP A 44 4.71 2.24 16.70
N PRO A 45 5.25 3.47 16.86
CA PRO A 45 6.67 3.67 17.19
C PRO A 45 7.11 2.98 18.48
N SER A 46 6.18 2.69 19.41
CA SER A 46 6.43 2.02 20.69
C SER A 46 6.36 0.49 20.61
N ALA A 47 5.84 -0.06 19.51
CA ALA A 47 5.70 -1.51 19.33
C ALA A 47 6.95 -2.12 18.64
N PRO A 48 7.26 -3.40 18.91
CA PRO A 48 8.31 -4.10 18.19
C PRO A 48 8.05 -4.07 16.68
N ARG A 49 9.09 -3.70 15.92
CA ARG A 49 9.04 -3.59 14.46
C ARG A 49 9.27 -4.94 13.81
N ASP A 50 8.28 -5.83 13.91
CA ASP A 50 8.29 -7.04 13.09
C ASP A 50 7.98 -6.67 11.64
N LEU A 51 9.04 -6.63 10.82
CA LEU A 51 8.92 -6.33 9.39
C LEU A 51 8.10 -7.38 8.64
N THR A 52 8.06 -8.64 9.11
CA THR A 52 7.27 -9.70 8.49
C THR A 52 5.78 -9.38 8.61
N VAL A 53 5.35 -8.97 9.81
CA VAL A 53 3.96 -8.57 10.08
C VAL A 53 3.57 -7.34 9.27
N LEU A 54 4.44 -6.33 9.21
CA LEU A 54 4.17 -5.11 8.44
C LEU A 54 4.11 -5.37 6.93
N THR A 55 5.01 -6.21 6.40
CA THR A 55 5.04 -6.59 4.99
C THR A 55 3.78 -7.36 4.62
N CYS A 56 3.39 -8.35 5.44
CA CYS A 56 2.16 -9.11 5.25
C CYS A 56 0.91 -8.21 5.26
N ALA A 57 0.82 -7.26 6.20
CA ALA A 57 -0.29 -6.31 6.26
C ALA A 57 -0.35 -5.41 5.01
N ALA A 58 0.81 -4.98 4.49
CA ALA A 58 0.89 -4.21 3.25
C ALA A 58 0.49 -5.06 2.03
N ASP A 59 0.93 -6.31 1.96
CA ASP A 59 0.61 -7.24 0.87
C ASP A 59 -0.87 -7.57 0.80
N VAL A 60 -1.53 -7.81 1.94
CA VAL A 60 -2.99 -8.03 1.99
C VAL A 60 -3.73 -6.79 1.48
N ALA A 61 -3.33 -5.60 1.92
CA ALA A 61 -3.93 -4.36 1.44
C ALA A 61 -3.69 -4.11 -0.06
N LEU A 62 -2.52 -4.51 -0.58
CA LEU A 62 -2.20 -4.43 -2.01
C LEU A 62 -3.04 -5.43 -2.81
N TYR A 63 -3.22 -6.65 -2.29
CA TYR A 63 -4.02 -7.69 -2.92
C TYR A 63 -5.50 -7.27 -3.04
N ASP A 64 -6.06 -6.70 -1.97
CA ASP A 64 -7.40 -6.11 -2.00
C ASP A 64 -7.51 -5.03 -3.08
N GLY A 65 -6.50 -4.14 -3.16
CA GLY A 65 -6.45 -3.08 -4.17
C GLY A 65 -6.31 -3.58 -5.61
N LYS A 66 -5.60 -4.70 -5.83
CA LYS A 66 -5.51 -5.35 -7.15
C LYS A 66 -6.83 -5.99 -7.58
N ARG A 67 -7.66 -6.41 -6.63
CA ARG A 67 -8.96 -7.06 -6.90
C ARG A 67 -10.11 -6.06 -7.03
N ALA A 68 -9.96 -4.85 -6.51
CA ALA A 68 -10.96 -3.80 -6.65
C ALA A 68 -10.76 -3.03 -7.98
N PRO A 69 -11.82 -2.80 -8.78
CA PRO A 69 -11.70 -2.05 -10.03
C PRO A 69 -11.23 -0.60 -9.78
N ALA A 70 -10.45 -0.06 -10.72
CA ALA A 70 -9.66 1.18 -10.58
C ALA A 70 -10.45 2.48 -10.23
N HIS A 71 -11.78 2.43 -10.14
CA HIS A 71 -12.65 3.54 -9.74
C HIS A 71 -13.02 3.55 -8.25
N SER A 72 -12.65 2.53 -7.46
CA SER A 72 -12.95 2.51 -6.02
C SER A 72 -11.86 3.23 -5.23
N SER A 73 -12.04 4.54 -5.03
CA SER A 73 -11.35 5.33 -4.01
C SER A 73 -11.81 4.89 -2.60
N GLY A 74 -11.43 3.68 -2.19
CA GLY A 74 -11.77 3.11 -0.88
C GLY A 74 -10.54 2.94 0.00
N ARG A 75 -10.25 3.94 0.85
CA ARG A 75 -9.25 3.81 1.92
C ARG A 75 -9.65 2.66 2.84
N ARG A 76 -8.86 1.59 2.87
CA ARG A 76 -8.93 0.61 3.96
C ARG A 76 -7.54 0.45 4.58
N ARG A 77 -7.43 0.91 5.83
CA ARG A 77 -6.30 0.59 6.69
C ARG A 77 -6.50 -0.83 7.18
N ALA A 78 -5.67 -1.76 6.74
CA ALA A 78 -5.62 -3.09 7.36
C ALA A 78 -5.00 -2.92 8.75
N ARG A 79 -5.83 -2.95 9.80
CA ARG A 79 -5.37 -3.15 11.18
C ARG A 79 -5.49 -4.64 11.45
N TRP A 80 -4.37 -5.35 11.50
CA TRP A 80 -4.38 -6.75 11.93
C TRP A 80 -4.65 -6.80 13.44
N PRO A 81 -5.53 -7.70 13.94
CA PRO A 81 -5.75 -7.86 15.37
C PRO A 81 -4.47 -8.39 16.02
N GLN A 82 -3.96 -7.68 17.03
CA GLN A 82 -2.92 -8.22 17.90
C GLN A 82 -3.49 -9.45 18.60
N LYS A 83 -2.90 -10.63 18.36
CA LYS A 83 -3.20 -11.82 19.17
C LYS A 83 -2.73 -11.52 20.60
N SER A 84 -3.66 -11.28 21.50
CA SER A 84 -3.40 -11.28 22.94
C SER A 84 -2.90 -12.67 23.33
N SER A 85 -1.66 -12.77 23.78
CA SER A 85 -1.15 -13.96 24.44
C SER A 85 -1.92 -14.12 25.76
N ALA A 86 -2.95 -14.96 25.76
CA ALA A 86 -3.55 -15.47 26.99
C ALA A 86 -2.58 -16.52 27.57
N SER A 87 -1.95 -16.16 28.69
CA SER A 87 -1.26 -17.09 29.58
C SER A 87 -2.31 -17.86 30.37
N ALA A 88 -2.22 -19.19 30.35
CA ALA A 88 -2.76 -20.07 31.39
C ALA A 88 -1.87 -21.31 31.46
#